data_AF-K0TCE0-F1
#
_entry.id   AF-K0TCE0-F1
#
_cell.length_a   1.000
_cell.length_b   1.000
_cell.length_c   1.000
_cell.angle_alpha   90.00
_cell.angle_beta   90.00
_cell.angle_gamma   90.00
#
_symmetry.space_group_name_H-M   'P 1'
#
loop_
_entity.id
_entity.type
_entity.pdbx_description
1 polymer ?
#
loop_
_entity_poly.entity_id
_entity_poly.type
_entity_poly.pdbx_seq_one_letter_code
_entity_poly.pdbx_strand_id
1 'polypeptide(L)'
;MTPTYPTSPALQTPGCDGFDTAICGGINMTLFWTVIYWLIPAWVFLLIPFSIFFYEADDGMLMAGTSVGAKPNSRIKEAIKYELFVIVIFGLIFALTYLFLNETAIPVREVTAPSFDAGPEYTITPNAEGGFTSSQLALMSEEDVMLLERNSANPELQTVALTVNPAVFYAGLMAWLGWFLFALFGAIGMAAMPLDLILAFVYRPRHMDAVEFAEAQMSLRDRVNELVSVGELIKIEREERAQQSADQGGGWFNKEARKRANEEKKTLLQFKQAVFLLEEDAEDFANCTQNYKSYNPLIPFGSLLLGICAFVISIFWVLHIILYMLPNSPVTPFLNTYFQWFDTWFPLFGVLSVAIFSFYLLLCAVKGCFKFGLRFLFFQVHPMKINKTYMSSFLFNTGLVLLCALPVVQFSVSAFQDYARYTTINQVINVQLKYLKFFGWWWQKKVFEYAFLAIILLTCIYLGCRPRDQSASNSIQLRDKLKSRM
;
A
#
# COMPACT_ATOMS: atom_id res chain seq x y z
N MET A 1 -1.27 -7.79 60.48
CA MET A 1 -0.29 -8.86 60.23
C MET A 1 -0.77 -9.63 59.01
N THR A 2 -0.29 -9.21 57.84
CA THR A 2 -0.57 -9.84 56.55
C THR A 2 0.45 -10.95 56.31
N PRO A 3 0.05 -12.14 55.86
CA PRO A 3 0.99 -13.24 55.62
C PRO A 3 1.81 -12.93 54.36
N THR A 4 3.13 -12.89 54.54
CA THR A 4 4.12 -12.85 53.47
C THR A 4 4.34 -14.27 52.96
N TYR A 5 3.99 -14.54 51.70
CA TYR A 5 4.35 -15.79 51.04
C TYR A 5 5.86 -15.82 50.72
N PRO A 6 6.57 -16.93 50.97
CA PRO A 6 7.96 -17.07 50.55
C PRO A 6 8.02 -17.31 49.04
N THR A 7 8.60 -16.37 48.29
CA THR A 7 8.98 -16.56 46.89
C THR A 7 10.07 -17.62 46.80
N SER A 8 9.76 -18.79 46.24
CA SER A 8 10.77 -19.79 45.88
C SER A 8 11.64 -19.25 44.73
N PRO A 9 12.96 -19.53 44.70
CA PRO A 9 13.81 -19.23 43.56
C PRO A 9 13.61 -20.31 42.48
N ALA A 10 12.39 -20.47 42.00
CA ALA A 10 12.13 -21.29 40.83
C ALA A 10 12.61 -20.52 39.59
N LEU A 11 13.71 -21.01 39.01
CA LEU A 11 14.18 -20.77 37.63
C LEU A 11 13.33 -19.77 36.85
N GLN A 12 13.55 -18.47 37.08
CA GLN A 12 13.42 -17.50 36.01
C GLN A 12 14.54 -17.83 35.03
N THR A 13 14.33 -18.80 34.17
CA THR A 13 14.93 -18.68 32.84
C THR A 13 14.25 -17.45 32.26
N PRO A 14 14.94 -16.31 32.09
CA PRO A 14 14.39 -15.27 31.25
C PRO A 14 14.18 -15.95 29.89
N GLY A 15 12.93 -16.23 29.55
CA GLY A 15 12.58 -16.46 28.15
C GLY A 15 13.19 -15.30 27.37
N CYS A 16 13.77 -15.57 26.20
CA CYS A 16 14.51 -14.61 25.38
C CYS A 16 13.60 -13.48 24.85
N ASP A 17 12.98 -12.71 25.74
CA ASP A 17 11.96 -11.70 25.46
C ASP A 17 12.24 -10.38 26.20
N GLY A 18 13.49 -10.15 26.59
CA GLY A 18 13.87 -8.90 27.27
C GLY A 18 15.37 -8.70 27.38
N PHE A 19 15.90 -7.81 26.53
CA PHE A 19 17.09 -6.95 26.67
C PHE A 19 18.44 -7.51 27.16
N ASP A 20 18.57 -8.76 27.57
CA ASP A 20 19.86 -9.35 27.93
C ASP A 20 20.57 -9.93 26.70
N THR A 21 21.35 -9.08 26.04
CA THR A 21 22.20 -9.44 24.90
C THR A 21 23.32 -10.42 25.25
N ALA A 22 23.55 -10.72 26.54
CA ALA A 22 24.63 -11.62 26.96
C ALA A 22 24.22 -13.10 26.88
N ILE A 23 22.92 -13.43 26.97
CA ILE A 23 22.43 -14.83 27.01
C ILE A 23 21.71 -15.22 25.71
N CYS A 24 20.93 -14.31 25.12
CA CYS A 24 20.24 -14.54 23.85
C CYS A 24 20.71 -13.50 22.82
N GLY A 25 21.67 -13.87 21.96
CA GLY A 25 22.14 -13.00 20.88
C GLY A 25 21.05 -12.77 19.83
N GLY A 26 20.43 -11.58 19.82
CA GLY A 26 19.40 -11.21 18.85
C GLY A 26 19.10 -9.70 18.82
N ILE A 27 18.60 -9.21 17.68
CA ILE A 27 18.11 -7.83 17.54
C ILE A 27 16.76 -7.72 18.23
N ASN A 28 16.53 -6.67 19.04
CA ASN A 28 15.23 -6.41 19.65
C ASN A 28 14.22 -6.00 18.56
N MET A 29 13.42 -6.98 18.12
CA MET A 29 12.44 -6.77 17.06
C MET A 29 11.28 -5.87 17.48
N THR A 30 10.91 -5.85 18.76
CA THR A 30 9.85 -4.96 19.28
C THR A 30 10.26 -3.50 19.18
N LEU A 31 11.50 -3.18 19.54
CA LEU A 31 12.06 -1.83 19.40
C LEU A 31 12.22 -1.46 17.92
N PHE A 32 12.73 -2.37 17.09
CA PHE A 32 12.87 -2.15 15.65
C PHE A 32 11.54 -1.76 14.98
N TRP A 33 10.47 -2.52 15.24
CA TRP A 33 9.13 -2.20 14.71
C TRP A 33 8.58 -0.89 15.26
N THR A 34 8.81 -0.60 16.55
CA THR A 34 8.39 0.66 17.15
C THR A 34 9.05 1.86 16.46
N VAL A 35 10.35 1.77 16.13
CA VAL A 35 11.06 2.84 15.39
C VAL A 35 10.48 3.01 13.99
N ILE A 36 10.22 1.91 13.27
CA ILE A 36 9.61 1.97 11.91
C ILE A 36 8.22 2.60 11.97
N TYR A 37 7.40 2.24 12.95
CA TYR A 37 6.05 2.78 13.11
C TYR A 37 6.02 4.27 13.44
N TRP A 38 7.06 4.83 14.05
CA TRP A 38 7.19 6.29 14.23
C TRP A 38 7.79 6.99 13.01
N LEU A 39 8.66 6.31 12.28
CA LEU A 39 9.29 6.87 11.08
C LEU A 39 8.25 7.13 9.98
N ILE A 40 7.30 6.22 9.78
CA ILE A 40 6.26 6.37 8.73
C ILE A 40 5.41 7.65 8.91
N PRO A 41 4.76 7.93 10.06
CA PRO A 41 4.02 9.16 10.26
C PRO A 41 4.93 10.39 10.21
N ALA A 42 6.19 10.30 10.64
CA ALA A 42 7.15 11.41 10.46
C ALA A 42 7.39 11.71 8.97
N TRP A 43 7.50 10.70 8.12
CA TRP A 43 7.62 10.92 6.67
C TRP A 43 6.33 11.46 6.05
N VAL A 44 5.17 10.88 6.40
CA VAL A 44 3.88 11.22 5.80
C VAL A 44 3.39 12.60 6.22
N PHE A 45 3.55 12.98 7.49
CA PHE A 45 2.99 14.22 8.02
C PHE A 45 3.99 15.35 8.22
N LEU A 46 5.30 15.06 8.30
CA LEU A 46 6.34 16.09 8.45
C LEU A 46 7.15 16.28 7.17
N LEU A 47 7.88 15.25 6.74
CA LEU A 47 8.89 15.44 5.68
C LEU A 47 8.28 15.66 4.30
N ILE A 48 7.28 14.87 3.91
CA ILE A 48 6.66 15.00 2.58
C ILE A 48 5.86 16.30 2.46
N PRO A 49 4.96 16.67 3.39
CA PRO A 49 4.22 17.92 3.31
C PRO A 49 5.15 19.14 3.35
N PHE A 50 6.14 19.16 4.26
CA PHE A 50 7.15 20.22 4.31
C PHE A 50 7.87 20.38 2.96
N SER A 51 8.28 19.26 2.35
CA SER A 51 8.97 19.29 1.06
C SER A 51 8.06 19.77 -0.07
N ILE A 52 6.79 19.36 -0.07
CA ILE A 52 5.78 19.83 -1.05
C ILE A 52 5.62 21.36 -0.93
N PHE A 53 5.40 21.89 0.28
CA PHE A 53 5.26 23.33 0.49
C PHE A 53 6.55 24.09 0.15
N PHE A 54 7.71 23.49 0.39
CA PHE A 54 8.99 24.07 0.01
C PHE A 54 9.14 24.21 -1.52
N TYR A 55 8.79 23.17 -2.29
CA TYR A 55 8.84 23.23 -3.75
C TYR A 55 7.73 24.12 -4.34
N GLU A 56 6.54 24.14 -3.76
CA GLU A 56 5.44 25.01 -4.21
C GLU A 56 5.76 26.49 -3.98
N ALA A 57 6.44 26.83 -2.87
CA ALA A 57 6.94 28.17 -2.63
C ALA A 57 8.07 28.60 -3.60
N ASP A 58 8.78 27.64 -4.22
CA ASP A 58 9.80 27.91 -5.26
C ASP A 58 9.13 28.08 -6.64
N ASP A 59 8.12 27.27 -6.95
CA ASP A 59 7.32 27.34 -8.18
C ASP A 59 6.37 28.56 -8.21
N GLY A 60 6.12 29.20 -7.06
CA GLY A 60 5.29 30.40 -6.87
C GLY A 60 5.76 31.65 -7.63
N MET A 61 6.84 31.57 -8.41
CA MET A 61 7.27 32.62 -9.33
C MET A 61 6.69 32.51 -10.75
N LEU A 62 6.05 31.41 -11.17
CA LEU A 62 5.71 31.23 -12.60
C LEU A 62 4.41 30.50 -12.97
N MET A 63 3.47 30.24 -12.04
CA MET A 63 2.20 29.58 -12.42
C MET A 63 0.97 30.45 -12.22
N ALA A 64 0.36 30.80 -13.37
CA ALA A 64 -0.99 31.34 -13.58
C ALA A 64 -1.25 32.81 -13.17
N GLY A 65 -0.83 33.75 -14.02
CA GLY A 65 -1.63 34.94 -14.39
C GLY A 65 -1.97 35.99 -13.32
N THR A 66 -1.66 35.77 -12.05
CA THR A 66 -1.88 36.72 -10.96
C THR A 66 -0.75 36.62 -9.95
N SER A 67 0.32 37.37 -10.17
CA SER A 67 1.18 37.80 -9.08
C SER A 67 1.74 39.18 -9.37
N VAL A 68 0.83 40.17 -9.35
CA VAL A 68 1.21 41.53 -8.96
C VAL A 68 1.64 41.46 -7.50
N GLY A 69 2.96 41.42 -7.27
CA GLY A 69 3.57 42.09 -6.13
C GLY A 69 3.47 41.47 -4.73
N ALA A 70 3.56 40.15 -4.57
CA ALA A 70 3.83 39.59 -3.24
C ALA A 70 5.35 39.44 -3.03
N LYS A 71 5.92 40.25 -2.11
CA LYS A 71 7.32 40.13 -1.68
C LYS A 71 7.61 38.69 -1.26
N PRO A 72 8.71 38.06 -1.71
CA PRO A 72 9.01 36.70 -1.32
C PRO A 72 9.35 36.69 0.17
N ASN A 73 8.44 36.20 1.01
CA ASN A 73 8.86 35.69 2.31
C ASN A 73 9.91 34.59 2.06
N SER A 74 10.88 34.45 2.96
CA SER A 74 11.85 33.36 2.87
C SER A 74 11.11 32.03 2.68
N ARG A 75 11.46 31.28 1.63
CA ARG A 75 10.85 30.01 1.20
C ARG A 75 10.59 29.05 2.36
N ILE A 76 11.56 28.97 3.26
CA ILE A 76 11.53 28.13 4.46
C ILE A 76 10.49 28.63 5.47
N LYS A 77 10.33 29.96 5.63
CA LYS A 77 9.34 30.52 6.57
C LYS A 77 7.91 30.26 6.11
N GLU A 78 7.66 30.30 4.81
CA GLU A 78 6.35 29.98 4.25
C GLU A 78 6.03 28.50 4.40
N ALA A 79 6.98 27.62 4.05
CA ALA A 79 6.83 26.18 4.25
C ALA A 79 6.60 25.81 5.73
N ILE A 80 7.38 26.38 6.67
CA ILE A 80 7.20 26.14 8.11
C ILE A 80 5.83 26.59 8.61
N LYS A 81 5.28 27.70 8.09
CA LYS A 81 3.97 28.21 8.51
C LYS A 81 2.86 27.22 8.13
N TYR A 82 2.88 26.69 6.90
CA TYR A 82 1.90 25.70 6.46
C TYR A 82 2.11 24.35 7.15
N GLU A 83 3.37 23.96 7.35
CA GLU A 83 3.72 22.73 8.06
C GLU A 83 3.22 22.74 9.51
N LEU A 84 3.41 23.84 10.24
CA LEU A 84 2.92 23.97 11.61
C LEU A 84 1.39 23.84 11.69
N PHE A 85 0.67 24.34 10.69
CA PHE A 85 -0.78 24.17 10.59
C PHE A 85 -1.16 22.69 10.40
N VAL A 86 -0.44 21.96 9.54
CA VAL A 86 -0.63 20.52 9.34
C VAL A 86 -0.37 19.73 10.64
N ILE A 87 0.75 20.01 11.32
CA ILE A 87 1.11 19.34 12.58
C ILE A 87 0.06 19.56 13.66
N VAL A 88 -0.47 20.76 13.81
CA VAL A 88 -1.49 21.05 14.83
C VAL A 88 -2.78 20.28 14.55
N ILE A 89 -3.23 20.25 13.30
CA ILE A 89 -4.46 19.55 12.92
C ILE A 89 -4.30 18.03 13.07
N PHE A 90 -3.28 17.45 12.45
CA PHE A 90 -3.07 16.00 12.52
C PHE A 90 -2.66 15.55 13.92
N GLY A 91 -1.88 16.35 14.65
CA GLY A 91 -1.54 16.08 16.04
C GLY A 91 -2.78 16.03 16.95
N LEU A 92 -3.74 16.94 16.76
CA LEU A 92 -5.01 16.93 17.48
C LEU A 92 -5.84 15.69 17.12
N ILE A 93 -5.95 15.36 15.83
CA ILE A 93 -6.67 14.16 15.38
C ILE A 93 -6.05 12.89 15.98
N PHE A 94 -4.73 12.76 15.95
CA PHE A 94 -4.00 11.60 16.49
C PHE A 94 -4.18 11.50 18.01
N ALA A 95 -4.06 12.61 18.73
CA ALA A 95 -4.27 12.63 20.18
C ALA A 95 -5.71 12.24 20.56
N LEU A 96 -6.72 12.82 19.91
CA LEU A 96 -8.12 12.48 20.19
C LEU A 96 -8.43 11.03 19.86
N THR A 97 -8.00 10.54 18.69
CA THR A 97 -8.25 9.15 18.30
C THR A 97 -7.59 8.15 19.24
N TYR A 98 -6.38 8.43 19.73
CA TYR A 98 -5.72 7.58 20.72
C TYR A 98 -6.43 7.59 22.07
N LEU A 99 -6.87 8.75 22.56
CA LEU A 99 -7.55 8.85 23.87
C LEU A 99 -8.86 8.07 23.93
N PHE A 100 -9.60 7.99 22.82
CA PHE A 100 -10.91 7.33 22.80
C PHE A 100 -10.89 5.89 22.26
N LEU A 101 -9.88 5.48 21.51
CA LEU A 101 -9.92 4.24 20.71
C LEU A 101 -8.73 3.29 20.94
N ASN A 102 -7.91 3.47 21.98
CA ASN A 102 -6.70 2.66 22.21
C ASN A 102 -6.92 1.25 22.78
N GLU A 103 -8.16 0.83 23.05
CA GLU A 103 -8.45 -0.46 23.67
C GLU A 103 -8.59 -1.59 22.64
N THR A 104 -7.94 -2.73 22.91
CA THR A 104 -8.07 -3.99 22.14
C THR A 104 -8.74 -5.06 22.99
N ALA A 105 -9.63 -5.85 22.38
CA ALA A 105 -10.42 -6.89 23.06
C ALA A 105 -9.99 -8.27 22.54
N ILE A 106 -8.94 -8.85 23.14
CA ILE A 106 -8.34 -10.10 22.68
C ILE A 106 -9.17 -11.28 23.17
N PRO A 107 -9.59 -12.21 22.30
CA PRO A 107 -10.28 -13.41 22.71
C PRO A 107 -9.29 -14.39 23.36
N VAL A 108 -9.58 -14.78 24.60
CA VAL A 108 -8.81 -15.76 25.37
C VAL A 108 -9.71 -16.93 25.74
N ARG A 109 -9.12 -18.12 25.76
CA ARG A 109 -9.76 -19.30 26.33
C ARG A 109 -9.37 -19.38 27.79
N GLU A 110 -10.33 -19.23 28.68
CA GLU A 110 -10.15 -19.47 30.10
C GLU A 110 -10.08 -20.98 30.33
N VAL A 111 -8.98 -21.43 30.92
CA VAL A 111 -8.81 -22.80 31.39
C VAL A 111 -8.72 -22.72 32.90
N THR A 112 -9.72 -23.28 33.57
CA THR A 112 -9.68 -23.44 35.03
C THR A 112 -9.01 -24.77 35.34
N ALA A 113 -7.88 -24.69 36.04
CA ALA A 113 -7.16 -25.84 36.57
C ALA A 113 -7.08 -25.68 38.09
N PRO A 114 -7.09 -26.78 38.87
CA PRO A 114 -6.87 -26.72 40.30
C PRO A 114 -5.51 -26.08 40.62
N SER A 115 -5.44 -25.23 41.65
CA SER A 115 -4.18 -24.64 42.09
C SER A 115 -3.22 -25.75 42.52
N PHE A 116 -1.97 -25.66 42.08
CA PHE A 116 -0.93 -26.63 42.36
C PHE A 116 -0.37 -26.44 43.79
N ASP A 117 -1.23 -26.49 44.80
CA ASP A 117 -0.85 -26.34 46.22
C ASP A 117 -0.44 -27.69 46.86
N ALA A 118 -0.67 -28.81 46.16
CA ALA A 118 -0.37 -30.16 46.64
C ALA A 118 -0.21 -31.18 45.47
N GLY A 119 0.39 -30.77 44.35
CA GLY A 119 0.70 -31.70 43.27
C GLY A 119 1.98 -32.51 43.53
N PRO A 120 2.18 -33.65 42.85
CA PRO A 120 3.39 -34.45 42.98
C PRO A 120 4.63 -33.63 42.63
N GLU A 121 5.63 -33.65 43.52
CA GLU A 121 6.90 -32.95 43.32
C GLU A 121 7.80 -33.78 42.41
N TYR A 122 7.89 -33.39 41.14
CA TYR A 122 8.75 -34.09 40.18
C TYR A 122 10.21 -33.68 40.36
N THR A 123 11.03 -34.57 40.92
CA THR A 123 12.47 -34.35 41.05
C THR A 123 13.16 -34.76 39.74
N ILE A 124 13.60 -33.76 38.97
CA ILE A 124 14.45 -34.01 37.78
C ILE A 124 15.86 -34.27 38.28
N THR A 125 16.33 -35.51 38.18
CA THR A 125 17.73 -35.86 38.41
C THR A 125 18.48 -35.83 37.08
N PRO A 126 19.41 -34.88 36.87
CA PRO A 126 20.18 -34.81 35.63
C PRO A 126 21.10 -36.04 35.55
N ASN A 127 20.87 -36.88 34.55
CA ASN A 127 21.72 -38.03 34.28
C ASN A 127 22.91 -37.56 33.43
N ALA A 128 24.13 -37.72 33.92
CA ALA A 128 25.33 -37.15 33.29
C ALA A 128 25.73 -37.83 31.96
N GLU A 129 25.13 -38.99 31.63
CA GLU A 129 25.57 -39.84 30.51
C GLU A 129 24.47 -40.16 29.48
N GLY A 130 23.45 -39.32 29.34
CA GLY A 130 22.44 -39.55 28.30
C GLY A 130 21.55 -38.35 28.01
N GLY A 131 21.15 -38.21 26.74
CA GLY A 131 20.12 -37.25 26.33
C GLY A 131 18.74 -37.62 26.88
N PHE A 132 17.89 -36.61 27.08
CA PHE A 132 16.50 -36.82 27.47
C PHE A 132 15.77 -37.67 26.42
N THR A 133 15.10 -38.74 26.84
CA THR A 133 14.24 -39.55 25.97
C THR A 133 12.84 -39.63 26.57
N SER A 134 11.80 -39.54 25.74
CA SER A 134 10.40 -39.53 26.19
C SER A 134 9.98 -40.81 26.93
N SER A 135 10.73 -41.90 26.78
CA SER A 135 10.59 -43.15 27.55
C SER A 135 10.99 -43.04 29.03
N GLN A 136 11.65 -41.94 29.44
CA GLN A 136 12.03 -41.67 30.83
C GLN A 136 10.93 -40.95 31.62
N LEU A 137 9.86 -40.52 30.94
CA LEU A 137 8.69 -39.95 31.60
C LEU A 137 7.89 -41.08 32.26
N ALA A 138 7.47 -40.88 33.51
CA ALA A 138 6.56 -41.80 34.18
C ALA A 138 5.25 -41.92 33.39
N LEU A 139 4.68 -43.13 33.36
CA LEU A 139 3.36 -43.35 32.78
C LEU A 139 2.31 -42.56 33.57
N MET A 140 1.31 -42.04 32.86
CA MET A 140 0.19 -41.28 33.44
C MET A 140 -0.50 -42.11 34.52
N SER A 141 -0.49 -41.61 35.76
CA SER A 141 -1.10 -42.26 36.91
C SER A 141 -2.60 -41.95 37.01
N GLU A 142 -3.34 -42.66 37.87
CA GLU A 142 -4.76 -42.38 38.13
C GLU A 142 -4.97 -40.94 38.67
N GLU A 143 -3.99 -40.38 39.38
CA GLU A 143 -4.03 -39.01 39.86
C GLU A 143 -3.89 -37.99 38.71
N ASP A 144 -3.09 -38.30 37.69
CA ASP A 144 -2.94 -37.48 36.49
C ASP A 144 -4.22 -37.49 35.64
N VAL A 145 -4.92 -38.64 35.57
CA VAL A 145 -6.24 -38.75 34.92
C VAL A 145 -7.27 -37.87 35.66
N MET A 146 -7.32 -37.94 36.99
CA MET A 146 -8.22 -37.11 37.79
C MET A 146 -7.93 -35.61 37.68
N LEU A 147 -6.67 -35.22 37.55
CA LEU A 147 -6.26 -33.84 37.26
C LEU A 147 -6.72 -33.39 35.87
N LEU A 148 -6.57 -34.27 34.87
CA LEU A 148 -7.01 -34.01 33.50
C LEU A 148 -8.53 -33.85 33.40
N GLU A 149 -9.30 -34.64 34.16
CA GLU A 149 -10.77 -34.54 34.23
C GLU A 149 -11.27 -33.30 34.99
N ARG A 150 -10.51 -32.80 35.97
CA ARG A 150 -10.82 -31.53 36.67
C ARG A 150 -10.52 -30.28 35.86
N ASN A 151 -9.69 -30.40 34.82
CA ASN A 151 -9.41 -29.28 33.93
C ASN A 151 -10.63 -29.02 33.04
N SER A 152 -11.35 -27.95 33.33
CA SER A 152 -12.46 -27.51 32.47
C SER A 152 -11.99 -26.31 31.63
N ALA A 153 -11.95 -26.48 30.32
CA ALA A 153 -11.81 -25.37 29.40
C ALA A 153 -13.21 -24.83 29.08
N ASN A 154 -13.44 -23.53 29.28
CA ASN A 154 -14.69 -22.93 28.86
C ASN A 154 -14.85 -23.09 27.33
N PRO A 155 -15.97 -23.64 26.83
CA PRO A 155 -16.19 -23.75 25.39
C PRO A 155 -16.28 -22.36 24.72
N GLU A 156 -16.71 -21.33 25.44
CA GLU A 156 -16.83 -19.96 24.92
C GLU A 156 -15.54 -19.16 25.15
N LEU A 157 -15.16 -18.37 24.14
CA LEU A 157 -14.03 -17.45 24.23
C LEU A 157 -14.46 -16.21 25.02
N GLN A 158 -13.72 -15.90 26.08
CA GLN A 158 -13.88 -14.63 26.81
C GLN A 158 -12.98 -13.56 26.19
N THR A 159 -13.25 -12.28 26.47
CA THR A 159 -12.45 -11.17 25.95
C THR A 159 -11.70 -10.45 27.07
N VAL A 160 -10.40 -10.27 26.90
CA VAL A 160 -9.59 -9.42 27.79
C VAL A 160 -9.32 -8.10 27.10
N ALA A 161 -9.68 -7.00 27.77
CA ALA A 161 -9.41 -5.65 27.30
C ALA A 161 -8.01 -5.20 27.73
N LEU A 162 -7.16 -4.84 26.76
CA LEU A 162 -5.82 -4.31 26.99
C LEU A 162 -5.65 -2.96 26.29
N THR A 163 -4.82 -2.10 26.86
CA THR A 163 -4.42 -0.84 26.22
C THR A 163 -3.26 -1.07 25.26
N VAL A 164 -3.37 -0.52 24.06
CA VAL A 164 -2.35 -0.66 23.01
C VAL A 164 -1.37 0.51 23.05
N ASN A 165 -0.08 0.23 22.83
CA ASN A 165 0.96 1.25 22.75
C ASN A 165 0.66 2.24 21.60
N PRO A 166 0.84 3.57 21.79
CA PRO A 166 0.61 4.58 20.76
C PRO A 166 1.22 4.25 19.40
N ALA A 167 2.45 3.72 19.37
CA ALA A 167 3.13 3.39 18.11
C ALA A 167 2.35 2.35 17.29
N VAL A 168 1.85 1.30 17.94
CA VAL A 168 1.06 0.24 17.31
C VAL A 168 -0.31 0.78 16.91
N PHE A 169 -0.94 1.58 17.75
CA PHE A 169 -2.23 2.20 17.44
C PHE A 169 -2.16 3.07 16.18
N TYR A 170 -1.16 3.95 16.07
CA TYR A 170 -0.98 4.80 14.90
C TYR A 170 -0.60 3.99 13.65
N ALA A 171 0.21 2.94 13.79
CA ALA A 171 0.47 2.01 12.68
C ALA A 171 -0.83 1.36 12.18
N GLY A 172 -1.72 0.96 13.08
CA GLY A 172 -3.05 0.43 12.76
C GLY A 172 -3.94 1.45 12.05
N LEU A 173 -4.01 2.69 12.54
CA LEU A 173 -4.78 3.78 11.94
C LEU A 173 -4.26 4.12 10.53
N MET A 174 -2.95 4.16 10.34
CA MET A 174 -2.33 4.43 9.05
C MET A 174 -2.49 3.25 8.09
N ALA A 175 -2.43 2.01 8.59
CA ALA A 175 -2.76 0.83 7.80
C ALA A 175 -4.23 0.87 7.34
N TRP A 176 -5.16 1.25 8.22
CA TRP A 176 -6.58 1.40 7.86
C TRP A 176 -6.79 2.42 6.74
N LEU A 177 -6.20 3.61 6.87
CA LEU A 177 -6.29 4.66 5.85
C LEU A 177 -5.62 4.19 4.54
N GLY A 178 -4.44 3.59 4.66
CA GLY A 178 -3.68 3.06 3.54
C GLY A 178 -4.42 1.94 2.79
N TRP A 179 -5.24 1.14 3.48
CA TRP A 179 -5.94 0.01 2.88
C TRP A 179 -6.91 0.41 1.78
N PHE A 180 -7.57 1.58 1.90
CA PHE A 180 -8.43 2.08 0.82
C PHE A 180 -7.62 2.37 -0.46
N LEU A 181 -6.40 2.91 -0.30
CA LEU A 181 -5.51 3.19 -1.42
C LEU A 181 -4.87 1.91 -1.95
N PHE A 182 -4.41 1.01 -1.07
CA PHE A 182 -3.80 -0.25 -1.45
C PHE A 182 -4.79 -1.23 -2.09
N ALA A 183 -6.02 -1.31 -1.57
CA ALA A 183 -7.08 -2.13 -2.16
C ALA A 183 -7.36 -1.72 -3.62
N LEU A 184 -7.28 -0.43 -3.93
CA LEU A 184 -7.47 0.09 -5.28
C LEU A 184 -6.21 -0.02 -6.15
N PHE A 185 -5.11 0.62 -5.75
CA PHE A 185 -3.89 0.69 -6.54
C PHE A 185 -3.15 -0.64 -6.59
N GLY A 186 -3.05 -1.35 -5.48
CA GLY A 186 -2.43 -2.68 -5.45
C GLY A 186 -3.18 -3.67 -6.35
N ALA A 187 -4.51 -3.66 -6.33
CA ALA A 187 -5.34 -4.55 -7.14
C ALA A 187 -5.23 -4.24 -8.64
N ILE A 188 -5.32 -2.96 -9.02
CA ILE A 188 -5.12 -2.53 -10.41
C ILE A 188 -3.71 -2.91 -10.88
N GLY A 189 -2.70 -2.67 -10.04
CA GLY A 189 -1.32 -2.99 -10.33
C GLY A 189 -1.06 -4.49 -10.53
N MET A 190 -1.70 -5.34 -9.73
CA MET A 190 -1.50 -6.79 -9.80
C MET A 190 -1.95 -7.39 -11.15
N ALA A 191 -3.01 -6.82 -11.75
CA ALA A 191 -3.47 -7.17 -13.09
C ALA A 191 -2.67 -6.44 -14.19
N ALA A 192 -2.37 -5.16 -14.00
CA ALA A 192 -1.76 -4.32 -15.01
C ALA A 192 -0.26 -4.56 -15.23
N MET A 193 0.51 -4.85 -14.18
CA MET A 193 1.96 -4.98 -14.26
C MET A 193 2.41 -6.07 -15.25
N PRO A 194 1.95 -7.34 -15.17
CA PRO A 194 2.38 -8.35 -16.12
C PRO A 194 1.96 -8.00 -17.55
N LEU A 195 0.74 -7.49 -17.74
CA LEU A 195 0.24 -7.08 -19.05
C LEU A 195 1.08 -5.96 -19.66
N ASP A 196 1.33 -4.88 -18.92
CA ASP A 196 2.08 -3.73 -19.42
C ASP A 196 3.53 -4.10 -19.79
N LEU A 197 4.18 -4.99 -19.02
CA LEU A 197 5.54 -5.47 -19.30
C LEU A 197 5.62 -6.35 -20.57
N ILE A 198 4.61 -7.21 -20.78
CA ILE A 198 4.50 -8.04 -21.98
C ILE A 198 4.18 -7.18 -23.20
N LEU A 199 3.24 -6.23 -23.07
CA LEU A 199 2.86 -5.32 -24.15
C LEU A 199 4.02 -4.40 -24.54
N ALA A 200 4.87 -3.99 -23.60
CA ALA A 200 6.08 -3.23 -23.88
C ALA A 200 7.06 -4.01 -24.81
N PHE A 201 7.10 -5.34 -24.71
CA PHE A 201 7.90 -6.16 -25.63
C PHE A 201 7.23 -6.34 -27.01
N VAL A 202 5.91 -6.54 -27.02
CA VAL A 202 5.12 -6.77 -28.25
C VAL A 202 5.14 -5.51 -29.12
N TYR A 203 4.85 -4.36 -28.53
CA TYR A 203 4.78 -3.05 -29.21
C TYR A 203 6.09 -2.27 -29.18
N ARG A 204 7.23 -2.97 -29.00
CA ARG A 204 8.54 -2.31 -29.01
C ARG A 204 8.75 -1.51 -30.30
N PRO A 205 9.45 -0.37 -30.24
CA PRO A 205 9.88 0.38 -31.43
C PRO A 205 10.61 -0.53 -32.41
N ARG A 206 10.19 -0.55 -33.67
CA ARG A 206 10.87 -1.25 -34.76
C ARG A 206 11.22 -0.24 -35.83
N HIS A 207 12.30 -0.52 -36.57
CA HIS A 207 12.64 0.27 -37.74
C HIS A 207 11.49 0.21 -38.75
N MET A 208 11.00 1.38 -39.17
CA MET A 208 9.93 1.53 -40.16
C MET A 208 10.53 1.81 -41.54
N ASP A 209 9.84 1.40 -42.61
CA ASP A 209 10.26 1.78 -43.97
C ASP A 209 10.01 3.28 -44.23
N ALA A 210 10.69 3.87 -45.20
CA ALA A 210 10.62 5.31 -45.48
C ALA A 210 9.20 5.79 -45.85
N VAL A 211 8.41 4.93 -46.52
CA VAL A 211 7.02 5.23 -46.88
C VAL A 211 6.12 5.19 -45.65
N GLU A 212 6.17 4.11 -44.87
CA GLU A 212 5.42 3.97 -43.62
C GLU A 212 5.76 5.08 -42.62
N PHE A 213 7.03 5.50 -42.61
CA PHE A 213 7.50 6.61 -41.79
C PHE A 213 6.84 7.94 -42.18
N ALA A 214 6.79 8.26 -43.47
CA ALA A 214 6.16 9.49 -43.96
C ALA A 214 4.66 9.52 -43.62
N GLU A 215 3.97 8.38 -43.78
CA GLU A 215 2.56 8.24 -43.40
C GLU A 215 2.34 8.40 -41.90
N ALA A 216 3.15 7.72 -41.07
CA ALA A 216 3.08 7.85 -39.62
C ALA A 216 3.37 9.27 -39.15
N GLN A 217 4.36 9.96 -39.76
CA GLN A 217 4.67 11.36 -39.48
C GLN A 217 3.51 12.29 -39.82
N MET A 218 2.85 12.11 -40.97
CA MET A 218 1.66 12.88 -41.34
C MET A 218 0.53 12.64 -40.33
N SER A 219 0.26 11.37 -39.99
CA SER A 219 -0.80 11.03 -39.04
C SER A 219 -0.57 11.63 -37.64
N LEU A 220 0.68 11.70 -37.19
CA LEU A 220 1.04 12.29 -35.91
C LEU A 220 0.89 13.81 -35.95
N ARG A 221 1.34 14.44 -37.05
CA ARG A 221 1.18 15.88 -37.26
C ARG A 221 -0.30 16.29 -37.27
N ASP A 222 -1.16 15.50 -37.92
CA ASP A 222 -2.59 15.76 -37.94
C ASP A 222 -3.20 15.69 -36.54
N ARG A 223 -2.86 14.66 -35.76
CA ARG A 223 -3.30 14.53 -34.36
C ARG A 223 -2.80 15.68 -33.46
N VAL A 224 -1.57 16.14 -33.66
CA VAL A 224 -1.02 17.31 -32.95
C VAL A 224 -1.84 18.56 -33.29
N ASN A 225 -2.10 18.81 -34.57
CA ASN A 225 -2.89 19.96 -35.01
C ASN A 225 -4.32 19.91 -34.45
N GLU A 226 -4.92 18.72 -34.39
CA GLU A 226 -6.24 18.53 -33.76
C GLU A 226 -6.22 18.89 -32.27
N LEU A 227 -5.25 18.37 -31.49
CA LEU A 227 -5.16 18.69 -30.07
C LEU A 227 -4.83 20.16 -29.82
N VAL A 228 -4.02 20.80 -30.67
CA VAL A 228 -3.77 22.25 -30.60
C VAL A 228 -5.08 23.01 -30.80
N SER A 229 -5.88 22.64 -31.80
CA SER A 229 -7.19 23.28 -32.03
C SER A 229 -8.15 23.09 -30.85
N VAL A 230 -8.17 21.90 -30.22
CA VAL A 230 -8.95 21.64 -29.01
C VAL A 230 -8.47 22.50 -27.85
N GLY A 231 -7.15 22.66 -27.69
CA GLY A 231 -6.55 23.51 -26.67
C GLY A 231 -6.91 24.98 -26.85
N GLU A 232 -6.92 25.49 -28.09
CA GLU A 232 -7.35 26.85 -28.42
C GLU A 232 -8.84 27.06 -28.10
N LEU A 233 -9.72 26.11 -28.46
CA LEU A 233 -11.14 26.19 -28.12
C LEU A 233 -11.36 26.24 -26.61
N ILE A 234 -10.64 25.44 -25.83
CA ILE A 234 -10.70 25.44 -24.36
C ILE A 234 -10.19 26.78 -23.78
N LYS A 235 -9.16 27.37 -24.40
CA LYS A 235 -8.62 28.67 -23.99
C LYS A 235 -9.65 29.78 -24.21
N ILE A 236 -10.30 29.80 -25.39
CA ILE A 236 -11.36 30.76 -25.72
C ILE A 236 -12.55 30.59 -24.76
N GLU A 237 -13.03 29.37 -24.53
CA GLU A 237 -14.13 29.08 -23.59
C GLU A 237 -13.82 29.62 -22.17
N ARG A 238 -12.56 29.50 -21.73
CA ARG A 238 -12.11 30.04 -20.43
C ARG A 238 -12.01 31.56 -20.40
N GLU A 239 -11.54 32.19 -21.48
CA GLU A 239 -11.43 33.64 -21.59
C GLU A 239 -12.81 34.31 -21.66
N GLU A 240 -13.71 33.78 -22.49
CA GLU A 240 -15.13 34.20 -22.55
C GLU A 240 -15.80 34.04 -21.19
N ARG A 241 -15.54 32.93 -20.49
CA ARG A 241 -16.08 32.72 -19.15
C ARG A 241 -15.44 33.64 -18.12
N ALA A 242 -14.14 33.94 -18.17
CA ALA A 242 -13.51 34.90 -17.25
C ALA A 242 -14.16 36.29 -17.37
N GLN A 243 -14.54 36.68 -18.58
CA GLN A 243 -15.29 37.91 -18.84
C GLN A 243 -16.74 37.83 -18.32
N GLN A 244 -17.45 36.73 -18.54
CA GLN A 244 -18.82 36.53 -18.02
C GLN A 244 -18.88 36.38 -16.49
N SER A 245 -17.83 35.83 -15.88
CA SER A 245 -17.76 35.58 -14.42
C SER A 245 -17.44 36.84 -13.63
N ALA A 246 -16.85 37.86 -14.27
CA ALA A 246 -16.66 39.18 -13.66
C ALA A 246 -18.00 39.89 -13.39
N ASP A 247 -19.06 39.51 -14.09
CA ASP A 247 -20.38 40.16 -14.05
C ASP A 247 -21.43 39.40 -13.21
N GLN A 248 -21.15 38.13 -12.84
CA GLN A 248 -22.04 37.31 -12.00
C GLN A 248 -21.32 36.72 -10.80
N GLY A 249 -21.50 37.35 -9.64
CA GLY A 249 -21.06 36.85 -8.33
C GLY A 249 -21.74 35.53 -7.94
N GLY A 250 -21.18 34.41 -8.39
CA GLY A 250 -21.71 33.07 -8.12
C GLY A 250 -21.32 32.54 -6.73
N GLY A 251 -22.20 32.71 -5.74
CA GLY A 251 -22.04 32.12 -4.41
C GLY A 251 -22.07 30.58 -4.40
N TRP A 252 -21.49 30.00 -3.34
CA TRP A 252 -21.34 28.55 -3.06
C TRP A 252 -22.59 27.68 -3.29
N PHE A 253 -23.78 28.28 -3.31
CA PHE A 253 -25.08 27.62 -3.45
C PHE A 253 -25.60 27.46 -4.89
N ASN A 254 -24.95 28.05 -5.90
CA ASN A 254 -25.43 27.91 -7.27
C ASN A 254 -25.05 26.54 -7.86
N LYS A 255 -26.03 25.61 -7.87
CA LYS A 255 -25.90 24.24 -8.39
C LYS A 255 -25.44 24.21 -9.85
N GLU A 256 -25.84 25.20 -10.64
CA GLU A 256 -25.54 25.25 -12.07
C GLU A 256 -24.11 25.71 -12.34
N ALA A 257 -23.62 26.70 -11.59
CA ALA A 257 -22.21 27.11 -11.62
C ALA A 257 -21.27 25.96 -11.22
N ARG A 258 -21.65 25.17 -10.19
CA ARG A 258 -20.89 23.96 -9.80
C ARG A 258 -20.89 22.88 -10.86
N LYS A 259 -22.04 22.62 -11.50
CA LYS A 259 -22.14 21.64 -12.58
C LYS A 259 -21.22 22.03 -13.74
N ARG A 260 -21.26 23.31 -14.13
CA ARG A 260 -20.42 23.87 -15.19
C ARG A 260 -18.93 23.81 -14.86
N ALA A 261 -18.52 24.14 -13.63
CA ALA A 261 -17.13 24.04 -13.19
C ALA A 261 -16.64 22.57 -13.14
N ASN A 262 -17.49 21.62 -12.76
CA ASN A 262 -17.16 20.20 -12.78
C ASN A 262 -17.02 19.68 -14.21
N GLU A 263 -17.85 20.14 -15.14
CA GLU A 263 -17.75 19.78 -16.56
C GLU A 263 -16.45 20.29 -17.20
N GLU A 264 -16.04 21.53 -16.91
CA GLU A 264 -14.74 22.08 -17.35
C GLU A 264 -13.57 21.28 -16.79
N LYS A 265 -13.60 20.98 -15.49
CA LYS A 265 -12.57 20.12 -14.87
C LYS A 265 -12.48 18.78 -15.60
N LYS A 266 -13.61 18.20 -16.00
CA LYS A 266 -13.65 16.95 -16.76
C LYS A 266 -13.10 17.09 -18.17
N THR A 267 -13.47 18.14 -18.93
CA THR A 267 -12.93 18.36 -20.30
C THR A 267 -11.43 18.61 -20.27
N LEU A 268 -10.94 19.39 -19.31
CA LEU A 268 -9.51 19.63 -19.11
C LEU A 268 -8.75 18.36 -18.75
N LEU A 269 -9.32 17.50 -17.91
CA LEU A 269 -8.73 16.21 -17.57
C LEU A 269 -8.61 15.30 -18.79
N GLN A 270 -9.66 15.23 -19.61
CA GLN A 270 -9.65 14.47 -20.86
C GLN A 270 -8.63 15.02 -21.86
N PHE A 271 -8.53 16.35 -21.96
CA PHE A 271 -7.53 17.02 -22.77
C PHE A 271 -6.10 16.71 -22.30
N LYS A 272 -5.82 16.86 -20.99
CA LYS A 272 -4.52 16.49 -20.40
C LYS A 272 -4.17 15.03 -20.67
N GLN A 273 -5.14 14.11 -20.55
CA GLN A 273 -4.93 12.70 -20.85
C GLN A 273 -4.61 12.47 -22.34
N ALA A 274 -5.31 13.15 -23.25
CA ALA A 274 -5.06 13.03 -24.68
C ALA A 274 -3.68 13.56 -25.08
N VAL A 275 -3.27 14.70 -24.50
CA VAL A 275 -1.92 15.27 -24.68
C VAL A 275 -0.86 14.31 -24.14
N PHE A 276 -1.06 13.75 -22.95
CA PHE A 276 -0.14 12.79 -22.36
C PHE A 276 0.10 11.57 -23.24
N LEU A 277 -0.98 10.98 -23.79
CA LEU A 277 -0.89 9.84 -24.72
C LEU A 277 -0.23 10.23 -26.05
N LEU A 278 -0.50 11.44 -26.55
CA LEU A 278 0.13 11.92 -27.78
C LEU A 278 1.63 12.17 -27.60
N GLU A 279 2.06 12.70 -26.46
CA GLU A 279 3.48 12.83 -26.14
C GLU A 279 4.18 11.46 -26.10
N GLU A 280 3.52 10.44 -25.53
CA GLU A 280 4.04 9.07 -25.50
C GLU A 280 4.19 8.50 -26.92
N ASP A 281 3.14 8.62 -27.75
CA ASP A 281 3.20 8.20 -29.15
C ASP A 281 4.32 8.95 -29.93
N ALA A 282 4.56 10.23 -29.62
CA ALA A 282 5.62 11.02 -30.25
C ALA A 282 7.04 10.63 -29.79
N GLU A 283 7.21 10.29 -28.51
CA GLU A 283 8.45 9.75 -27.98
C GLU A 283 8.77 8.38 -28.61
N ASP A 284 7.78 7.50 -28.73
CA ASP A 284 7.93 6.20 -29.39
C ASP A 284 8.33 6.37 -30.86
N PHE A 285 7.71 7.32 -31.56
CA PHE A 285 8.06 7.67 -32.94
C PHE A 285 9.50 8.19 -33.06
N ALA A 286 9.95 9.04 -32.13
CA ALA A 286 11.34 9.52 -32.08
C ALA A 286 12.34 8.37 -31.79
N ASN A 287 11.94 7.40 -30.98
CA ASN A 287 12.73 6.21 -30.67
C ASN A 287 12.87 5.25 -31.86
N CYS A 288 11.90 5.20 -32.77
CA CYS A 288 12.01 4.46 -34.03
C CYS A 288 13.06 5.05 -35.00
N THR A 289 13.51 6.30 -34.81
CA THR A 289 14.38 7.02 -35.75
C THR A 289 15.69 7.50 -35.15
N GLN A 290 15.67 8.63 -34.44
CA GLN A 290 16.86 9.34 -33.96
C GLN A 290 17.57 8.56 -32.85
N ASN A 291 16.78 7.99 -31.92
CA ASN A 291 17.33 7.29 -30.77
C ASN A 291 17.50 5.78 -30.99
N TYR A 292 17.16 5.26 -32.18
CA TYR A 292 17.21 3.82 -32.47
C TYR A 292 18.62 3.23 -32.25
N LYS A 293 19.66 3.98 -32.61
CA LYS A 293 21.07 3.56 -32.42
C LYS A 293 21.51 3.55 -30.96
N SER A 294 20.86 4.34 -30.10
CA SER A 294 21.12 4.41 -28.66
C SER A 294 20.21 3.47 -27.86
N TYR A 295 19.24 2.83 -28.52
CA TYR A 295 18.26 1.98 -27.87
C TYR A 295 18.90 0.64 -27.48
N ASN A 296 18.95 0.35 -26.18
CA ASN A 296 19.51 -0.90 -25.69
C ASN A 296 18.55 -2.07 -26.00
N PRO A 297 18.95 -3.02 -26.87
CA PRO A 297 18.09 -4.13 -27.28
C PRO A 297 17.75 -5.09 -26.14
N LEU A 298 18.50 -5.06 -25.02
CA LEU A 298 18.24 -5.92 -23.86
C LEU A 298 17.03 -5.48 -23.03
N ILE A 299 16.62 -4.20 -23.11
CA ILE A 299 15.52 -3.66 -22.29
C ILE A 299 14.19 -4.38 -22.58
N PRO A 300 13.76 -4.54 -23.85
CA PRO A 300 12.54 -5.31 -24.17
C PRO A 300 12.59 -6.77 -23.71
N PHE A 301 13.73 -7.46 -23.87
CA PHE A 301 13.83 -8.86 -23.44
C PHE A 301 13.77 -8.97 -21.92
N GLY A 302 14.39 -8.04 -21.21
CA GLY A 302 14.27 -7.91 -19.76
C GLY A 302 12.84 -7.66 -19.32
N SER A 303 12.10 -6.78 -20.01
CA SER A 303 10.69 -6.51 -19.69
C SER A 303 9.80 -7.74 -19.94
N LEU A 304 10.07 -8.53 -20.98
CA LEU A 304 9.36 -9.79 -21.21
C LEU A 304 9.61 -10.81 -20.09
N LEU A 305 10.87 -11.03 -19.70
CA LEU A 305 11.21 -11.96 -18.63
C LEU A 305 10.59 -11.53 -17.30
N LEU A 306 10.70 -10.24 -16.96
CA LEU A 306 10.05 -9.68 -15.78
C LEU A 306 8.52 -9.77 -15.87
N GLY A 307 7.93 -9.61 -17.06
CA GLY A 307 6.49 -9.76 -17.29
C GLY A 307 5.99 -11.18 -17.02
N ILE A 308 6.73 -12.19 -17.48
CA ILE A 308 6.42 -13.60 -17.22
C ILE A 308 6.55 -13.91 -15.72
N CYS A 309 7.64 -13.47 -15.08
CA CYS A 309 7.82 -13.64 -13.64
C CYS A 309 6.70 -12.96 -12.83
N ALA A 310 6.36 -11.70 -13.17
CA ALA A 310 5.25 -10.97 -12.55
C ALA A 310 3.91 -11.69 -12.74
N PHE A 311 3.67 -12.28 -13.91
CA PHE A 311 2.45 -13.04 -14.18
C PHE A 311 2.33 -14.27 -13.26
N VAL A 312 3.42 -15.03 -13.10
CA VAL A 312 3.46 -16.19 -12.19
C VAL A 312 3.24 -15.76 -10.74
N ILE A 313 3.92 -14.70 -10.28
CA ILE A 313 3.79 -14.19 -8.91
C ILE A 313 2.37 -13.67 -8.65
N SER A 314 1.74 -12.96 -9.59
CA SER A 314 0.34 -12.53 -9.50
C SER A 314 -0.61 -13.71 -9.34
N ILE A 315 -0.43 -14.78 -10.14
CA ILE A 315 -1.25 -16.00 -10.02
C ILE A 315 -1.09 -16.63 -8.64
N PHE A 316 0.15 -16.74 -8.14
CA PHE A 316 0.41 -17.32 -6.82
C PHE A 316 -0.25 -16.49 -5.71
N TRP A 317 -0.20 -15.15 -5.79
CA TRP A 317 -0.92 -14.28 -4.85
C TRP A 317 -2.43 -14.49 -4.90
N VAL A 318 -3.05 -14.52 -6.09
CA VAL A 318 -4.49 -14.74 -6.24
C VAL A 318 -4.90 -16.10 -5.69
N LEU A 319 -4.15 -17.16 -6.01
CA LEU A 319 -4.39 -18.50 -5.47
C LEU A 319 -4.27 -18.53 -3.95
N HIS A 320 -3.25 -17.88 -3.39
CA HIS A 320 -3.08 -17.80 -1.93
C HIS A 320 -4.24 -17.12 -1.24
N ILE A 321 -4.73 -16.02 -1.82
CA ILE A 321 -5.87 -15.29 -1.26
C ILE A 321 -7.10 -16.20 -1.21
N ILE A 322 -7.37 -16.92 -2.31
CA ILE A 322 -8.55 -17.79 -2.44
C ILE A 322 -8.44 -19.03 -1.54
N LEU A 323 -7.29 -19.70 -1.51
CA LEU A 323 -7.13 -20.99 -0.83
C LEU A 323 -6.82 -20.86 0.66
N TYR A 324 -6.08 -19.83 1.05
CA TYR A 324 -5.58 -19.66 2.41
C TYR A 324 -6.29 -18.53 3.16
N MET A 325 -6.41 -17.34 2.56
CA MET A 325 -6.87 -16.15 3.29
C MET A 325 -8.39 -16.05 3.42
N LEU A 326 -9.16 -16.41 2.40
CA LEU A 326 -10.62 -16.23 2.42
C LEU A 326 -11.35 -17.23 3.34
N PRO A 327 -11.11 -18.55 3.26
CA PRO A 327 -11.80 -19.54 4.09
C PRO A 327 -11.59 -19.31 5.59
N ASN A 328 -12.57 -19.71 6.41
CA ASN A 328 -12.43 -19.67 7.88
C ASN A 328 -11.43 -20.73 8.37
N SER A 329 -11.41 -21.88 7.72
CA SER A 329 -10.38 -22.91 7.83
C SER A 329 -9.63 -22.97 6.49
N PRO A 330 -8.30 -22.73 6.47
CA PRO A 330 -7.54 -22.72 5.22
C PRO A 330 -7.64 -24.09 4.54
N VAL A 331 -7.90 -24.10 3.22
CA VAL A 331 -7.99 -25.36 2.45
C VAL A 331 -6.60 -25.97 2.31
N THR A 332 -5.62 -25.12 1.98
CA THR A 332 -4.20 -25.50 1.92
C THR A 332 -3.31 -24.33 2.33
N PRO A 333 -2.22 -24.55 3.08
CA PRO A 333 -1.25 -23.51 3.42
C PRO A 333 -0.40 -22.97 2.25
N PHE A 334 -0.47 -23.59 1.05
CA PHE A 334 0.17 -23.22 -0.23
C PHE A 334 1.51 -22.47 -0.12
N LEU A 335 1.52 -21.12 -0.18
CA LEU A 335 2.76 -20.33 -0.12
C LEU A 335 3.51 -20.47 1.21
N ASN A 336 2.82 -20.67 2.33
CA ASN A 336 3.47 -20.91 3.62
C ASN A 336 4.32 -22.18 3.57
N THR A 337 3.79 -23.25 2.98
CA THR A 337 4.54 -24.51 2.80
C THR A 337 5.69 -24.35 1.81
N TYR A 338 5.50 -23.55 0.76
CA TYR A 338 6.59 -23.19 -0.16
C TYR A 338 7.75 -22.50 0.57
N PHE A 339 7.48 -21.50 1.42
CA PHE A 339 8.55 -20.82 2.17
C PHE A 339 9.22 -21.73 3.20
N GLN A 340 8.44 -22.54 3.93
CA GLN A 340 8.99 -23.54 4.86
C GLN A 340 9.87 -24.56 4.15
N TRP A 341 9.51 -24.97 2.94
CA TRP A 341 10.33 -25.87 2.12
C TRP A 341 11.66 -25.22 1.74
N PHE A 342 11.68 -23.95 1.32
CA PHE A 342 12.92 -23.24 1.02
C PHE A 342 13.86 -23.10 2.22
N ASP A 343 13.31 -22.95 3.43
CA ASP A 343 14.11 -22.87 4.65
C ASP A 343 14.86 -24.17 4.97
N THR A 344 14.37 -25.33 4.50
CA THR A 344 15.07 -26.61 4.68
C THR A 344 16.38 -26.68 3.88
N TRP A 345 16.51 -25.92 2.80
CA TRP A 345 17.74 -25.85 2.00
C TRP A 345 18.69 -24.81 2.57
N PHE A 346 18.20 -23.58 2.73
CA PHE A 346 18.93 -22.49 3.35
C PHE A 346 17.94 -21.45 3.91
N PRO A 347 17.91 -21.17 5.22
CA PRO A 347 16.92 -20.29 5.84
C PRO A 347 16.85 -18.87 5.26
N LEU A 348 17.92 -18.37 4.63
CA LEU A 348 17.87 -17.07 3.97
C LEU A 348 16.93 -17.08 2.75
N PHE A 349 16.78 -18.22 2.06
CA PHE A 349 15.98 -18.29 0.84
C PHE A 349 14.47 -18.22 1.10
N GLY A 350 13.96 -18.74 2.22
CA GLY A 350 12.55 -18.54 2.58
C GLY A 350 12.26 -17.07 2.89
N VAL A 351 13.10 -16.44 3.72
CA VAL A 351 12.98 -15.00 4.06
C VAL A 351 13.13 -14.11 2.82
N LEU A 352 14.09 -14.39 1.95
CA LEU A 352 14.30 -13.65 0.69
C LEU A 352 13.11 -13.84 -0.26
N SER A 353 12.52 -15.03 -0.30
CA SER A 353 11.30 -15.27 -1.08
C SER A 353 10.13 -14.45 -0.54
N VAL A 354 9.90 -14.44 0.78
CA VAL A 354 8.86 -13.58 1.39
C VAL A 354 9.10 -12.11 1.06
N ALA A 355 10.35 -11.66 1.07
CA ALA A 355 10.72 -10.29 0.68
C ALA A 355 10.37 -10.00 -0.80
N ILE A 356 10.66 -10.91 -1.73
CA ILE A 356 10.30 -10.77 -3.15
C ILE A 356 8.78 -10.67 -3.32
N PHE A 357 8.01 -11.54 -2.68
CA PHE A 357 6.54 -11.54 -2.77
C PHE A 357 5.93 -10.26 -2.18
N SER A 358 6.47 -9.78 -1.06
CA SER A 358 5.99 -8.55 -0.39
C SER A 358 6.37 -7.30 -1.19
N PHE A 359 7.60 -7.25 -1.71
CA PHE A 359 8.08 -6.16 -2.55
C PHE A 359 7.31 -6.07 -3.87
N TYR A 360 6.93 -7.23 -4.44
CA TYR A 360 6.07 -7.28 -5.62
C TYR A 360 4.73 -6.56 -5.42
N LEU A 361 4.08 -6.73 -4.25
CA LEU A 361 2.84 -6.01 -3.95
C LEU A 361 3.04 -4.50 -3.88
N LEU A 362 4.19 -4.04 -3.37
CA LEU A 362 4.52 -2.62 -3.36
C LEU A 362 4.75 -2.08 -4.78
N LEU A 363 5.46 -2.83 -5.63
CA LEU A 363 5.59 -2.50 -7.05
C LEU A 363 4.22 -2.45 -7.76
N CYS A 364 3.30 -3.34 -7.40
CA CYS A 364 1.92 -3.31 -7.90
C CYS A 364 1.23 -2.01 -7.47
N ALA A 365 1.33 -1.61 -6.21
CA ALA A 365 0.76 -0.35 -5.74
C ALA A 365 1.34 0.87 -6.49
N VAL A 366 2.66 0.90 -6.74
CA VAL A 366 3.30 1.95 -7.57
C VAL A 366 2.72 1.96 -8.98
N LYS A 367 2.67 0.79 -9.64
CA LYS A 367 2.17 0.69 -11.01
C LYS A 367 0.68 1.07 -11.11
N GLY A 368 -0.13 0.67 -10.14
CA GLY A 368 -1.54 1.04 -10.05
C GLY A 368 -1.74 2.53 -9.82
N CYS A 369 -0.89 3.17 -9.01
CA CYS A 369 -0.89 4.62 -8.82
C CYS A 369 -0.65 5.35 -10.16
N PHE A 370 0.30 4.87 -10.97
CA PHE A 370 0.57 5.45 -12.30
C PHE A 370 -0.57 5.27 -13.29
N LYS A 371 -1.15 4.07 -13.33
CA LYS A 371 -2.20 3.76 -14.31
C LYS A 371 -3.53 4.42 -13.96
N PHE A 372 -3.84 4.54 -12.67
CA PHE A 372 -5.10 5.13 -12.20
C PHE A 372 -5.03 6.64 -11.95
N GLY A 373 -3.84 7.23 -11.82
CA GLY A 373 -3.64 8.60 -11.33
C GLY A 373 -4.46 9.70 -12.02
N LEU A 374 -4.82 9.52 -13.30
CA LEU A 374 -5.60 10.50 -14.06
C LEU A 374 -7.11 10.53 -13.73
N ARG A 375 -7.66 9.57 -12.96
CA ARG A 375 -9.12 9.37 -12.82
C ARG A 375 -9.66 9.41 -11.38
N PHE A 376 -8.85 9.79 -10.39
CA PHE A 376 -9.28 9.74 -8.98
C PHE A 376 -10.31 10.83 -8.60
N LEU A 377 -11.28 10.45 -7.75
CA LEU A 377 -12.50 11.21 -7.43
C LEU A 377 -12.27 12.50 -6.61
N PHE A 378 -11.20 12.59 -5.83
CA PHE A 378 -11.01 13.70 -4.87
C PHE A 378 -9.76 14.55 -5.09
N PHE A 379 -8.72 14.02 -5.76
CA PHE A 379 -7.48 14.73 -6.04
C PHE A 379 -6.93 14.29 -7.41
N GLN A 380 -6.47 15.25 -8.21
CA GLN A 380 -5.83 14.94 -9.51
C GLN A 380 -4.41 14.46 -9.24
N VAL A 381 -4.12 13.20 -9.53
CA VAL A 381 -2.77 12.66 -9.40
C VAL A 381 -2.07 12.83 -10.74
N HIS A 382 -0.96 13.55 -10.77
CA HIS A 382 -0.15 13.66 -11.98
C HIS A 382 0.53 12.33 -12.30
N PRO A 383 0.43 11.81 -13.54
CA PRO A 383 1.14 10.61 -13.93
C PRO A 383 2.65 10.88 -13.85
N MET A 384 3.40 9.92 -13.30
CA MET A 384 4.86 10.04 -13.19
C MET A 384 5.51 9.65 -14.53
N LYS A 385 6.34 10.54 -15.08
CA LYS A 385 7.25 10.31 -16.21
C LYS A 385 8.67 10.59 -15.76
N ILE A 386 9.61 9.77 -16.18
CA ILE A 386 11.03 10.00 -15.88
C ILE A 386 11.46 11.33 -16.50
N ASN A 387 12.15 12.18 -15.73
CA ASN A 387 12.68 13.48 -16.15
C ASN A 387 11.64 14.52 -16.62
N LYS A 388 10.32 14.27 -16.48
CA LYS A 388 9.25 15.18 -16.95
C LYS A 388 8.20 15.50 -15.89
N THR A 389 8.34 14.99 -14.67
CA THR A 389 7.41 15.24 -13.56
C THR A 389 7.98 16.26 -12.59
N TYR A 390 7.16 17.26 -12.22
CA TYR A 390 7.50 18.24 -11.19
C TYR A 390 7.80 17.59 -9.84
N MET A 391 8.78 18.12 -9.11
CA MET A 391 9.22 17.54 -7.84
C MET A 391 8.11 17.48 -6.78
N SER A 392 7.24 18.51 -6.73
CA SER A 392 6.06 18.52 -5.86
C SER A 392 5.09 17.37 -6.19
N SER A 393 4.80 17.13 -7.48
CA SER A 393 3.96 16.02 -7.94
C SER A 393 4.59 14.64 -7.69
N PHE A 394 5.91 14.55 -7.81
CA PHE A 394 6.66 13.32 -7.50
C PHE A 394 6.56 12.97 -6.00
N LEU A 395 6.75 13.96 -5.12
CA LEU A 395 6.64 13.78 -3.67
C LEU A 395 5.22 13.43 -3.22
N PHE A 396 4.20 14.06 -3.83
CA PHE A 396 2.81 13.73 -3.56
C PHE A 396 2.51 12.25 -3.88
N ASN A 397 2.91 11.78 -5.06
CA ASN A 397 2.78 10.37 -5.42
C ASN A 397 3.58 9.44 -4.50
N THR A 398 4.78 9.87 -4.09
CA THR A 398 5.62 9.11 -3.15
C THR A 398 4.92 8.96 -1.80
N GLY A 399 4.24 10.00 -1.30
CA GLY A 399 3.41 9.92 -0.10
C GLY A 399 2.24 8.95 -0.21
N LEU A 400 1.55 8.93 -1.37
CA LEU A 400 0.48 7.96 -1.63
C LEU A 400 0.99 6.52 -1.62
N VAL A 401 2.17 6.27 -2.20
CA VAL A 401 2.81 4.94 -2.18
C VAL A 401 3.26 4.57 -0.77
N LEU A 402 3.82 5.52 -0.01
CA LEU A 402 4.25 5.29 1.37
C LEU A 402 3.07 4.90 2.27
N LEU A 403 1.90 5.52 2.08
CA LEU A 403 0.66 5.14 2.75
C LEU A 403 0.24 3.70 2.43
N CYS A 404 0.54 3.18 1.24
CA CYS A 404 0.25 1.80 0.86
C CYS A 404 1.22 0.79 1.46
N ALA A 405 2.40 1.21 1.95
CA ALA A 405 3.42 0.30 2.48
C ALA A 405 2.97 -0.42 3.76
N LEU A 406 2.27 0.26 4.66
CA LEU A 406 1.73 -0.34 5.90
C LEU A 406 0.68 -1.44 5.62
N PRO A 407 -0.34 -1.20 4.78
CA PRO A 407 -1.24 -2.25 4.32
C PRO A 407 -0.51 -3.44 3.68
N VAL A 408 0.53 -3.20 2.86
CA VAL A 408 1.30 -4.29 2.25
C VAL A 408 1.95 -5.17 3.32
N VAL A 409 2.59 -4.56 4.34
CA VAL A 409 3.18 -5.31 5.46
C VAL A 409 2.09 -6.07 6.23
N GLN A 410 0.98 -5.41 6.55
CA GLN A 410 -0.11 -6.02 7.30
C GLN A 410 -0.79 -7.17 6.56
N PHE A 411 -1.02 -7.01 5.26
CA PHE A 411 -1.53 -8.05 4.39
C PHE A 411 -0.54 -9.23 4.28
N SER A 412 0.75 -8.95 4.11
CA SER A 412 1.78 -10.00 3.97
C SER A 412 1.94 -10.82 5.25
N VAL A 413 1.92 -10.17 6.43
CA VAL A 413 2.00 -10.86 7.73
C VAL A 413 0.74 -11.70 7.99
N SER A 414 -0.43 -11.23 7.56
CA SER A 414 -1.69 -11.98 7.66
C SER A 414 -1.70 -13.17 6.67
N ALA A 415 -1.22 -12.95 5.45
CA ALA A 415 -1.09 -13.98 4.42
C ALA A 415 -0.11 -15.09 4.79
N PHE A 416 0.98 -14.74 5.46
CA PHE A 416 2.05 -15.68 5.79
C PHE A 416 2.10 -16.00 7.29
N GLN A 417 0.96 -16.00 7.99
CA GLN A 417 0.91 -16.18 9.45
C GLN A 417 1.49 -17.53 9.94
N ASP A 418 1.42 -18.60 9.13
CA ASP A 418 2.00 -19.90 9.49
C ASP A 418 3.53 -19.90 9.37
N TYR A 419 4.06 -19.20 8.35
CA TYR A 419 5.49 -19.01 8.18
C TYR A 419 6.06 -18.02 9.20
N ALA A 420 5.37 -16.90 9.43
CA ALA A 420 5.73 -15.85 10.38
C ALA A 420 5.31 -16.18 11.82
N ARG A 421 5.01 -17.44 12.13
CA ARG A 421 4.62 -17.88 13.47
C ARG A 421 5.71 -17.53 14.48
N TYR A 422 5.32 -17.12 15.68
CA TYR A 422 6.22 -16.69 16.76
C TYR A 422 7.07 -15.43 16.48
N THR A 423 6.84 -14.73 15.37
CA THR A 423 7.48 -13.42 15.16
C THR A 423 6.73 -12.33 15.92
N THR A 424 7.46 -11.29 16.36
CA THR A 424 6.87 -10.13 17.05
C THR A 424 5.85 -9.41 16.17
N ILE A 425 6.10 -9.31 14.85
CA ILE A 425 5.19 -8.65 13.92
C ILE A 425 3.85 -9.40 13.80
N ASN A 426 3.87 -10.73 13.82
CA ASN A 426 2.66 -11.53 13.79
C ASN A 426 1.82 -11.30 15.06
N GLN A 427 2.45 -11.19 16.23
CA GLN A 427 1.75 -10.85 17.46
C GLN A 427 1.14 -9.43 17.41
N VAL A 428 1.90 -8.43 16.97
CA VAL A 428 1.40 -7.05 16.85
C VAL A 428 0.20 -6.97 15.91
N ILE A 429 0.29 -7.59 14.73
CA ILE A 429 -0.72 -7.44 13.68
C ILE A 429 -1.92 -8.38 13.90
N ASN A 430 -1.67 -9.67 14.04
CA ASN A 430 -2.75 -10.68 14.06
C ASN A 430 -3.37 -10.89 15.45
N VAL A 431 -2.76 -10.35 16.52
CA VAL A 431 -3.31 -10.41 17.88
C VAL A 431 -3.71 -9.02 18.39
N GLN A 432 -2.81 -8.02 18.38
CA GLN A 432 -3.16 -6.70 18.97
C GLN A 432 -4.06 -5.87 18.05
N LEU A 433 -3.69 -5.72 16.77
CA LEU A 433 -4.42 -4.87 15.81
C LEU A 433 -5.72 -5.50 15.31
N LYS A 434 -5.73 -6.81 15.03
CA LYS A 434 -6.90 -7.54 14.53
C LYS A 434 -8.14 -7.40 15.43
N TYR A 435 -7.94 -7.24 16.74
CA TYR A 435 -9.02 -7.20 17.74
C TYR A 435 -9.22 -5.82 18.38
N LEU A 436 -8.67 -4.77 17.77
CA LEU A 436 -8.83 -3.41 18.27
C LEU A 436 -10.30 -2.96 18.18
N LYS A 437 -10.87 -2.31 19.21
CA LYS A 437 -12.34 -2.09 19.28
C LYS A 437 -12.94 -1.32 18.11
N PHE A 438 -12.29 -0.24 17.67
CA PHE A 438 -12.79 0.60 16.57
C PHE A 438 -12.58 -0.04 15.20
N PHE A 439 -11.40 -0.60 15.01
CA PHE A 439 -10.88 -1.06 13.74
C PHE A 439 -11.27 -2.52 13.47
N GLY A 440 -11.26 -3.37 14.48
CA GLY A 440 -11.31 -4.84 14.40
C GLY A 440 -12.43 -5.42 13.54
N TRP A 441 -13.58 -4.74 13.41
CA TRP A 441 -14.63 -5.17 12.48
C TRP A 441 -14.12 -5.36 11.04
N TRP A 442 -13.31 -4.42 10.52
CA TRP A 442 -12.78 -4.47 9.15
C TRP A 442 -11.85 -5.68 8.92
N TRP A 443 -10.97 -5.95 9.89
CA TRP A 443 -9.98 -7.04 9.82
C TRP A 443 -10.62 -8.40 10.08
N GLN A 444 -11.53 -8.50 11.05
CA GLN A 444 -12.21 -9.77 11.35
C GLN A 444 -13.14 -10.20 10.22
N LYS A 445 -13.82 -9.25 9.56
CA LYS A 445 -14.69 -9.53 8.41
C LYS A 445 -13.93 -9.61 7.08
N LYS A 446 -12.60 -9.45 7.08
CA LYS A 446 -11.73 -9.52 5.91
C LYS A 446 -12.21 -8.61 4.76
N VAL A 447 -12.78 -7.45 5.10
CA VAL A 447 -13.48 -6.57 4.14
C VAL A 447 -12.53 -6.11 3.04
N PHE A 448 -11.30 -5.78 3.41
CA PHE A 448 -10.31 -5.26 2.48
C PHE A 448 -9.77 -6.34 1.54
N GLU A 449 -9.63 -7.58 2.01
CA GLU A 449 -9.20 -8.73 1.21
C GLU A 449 -10.25 -9.09 0.16
N TYR A 450 -11.54 -9.07 0.51
CA TYR A 450 -12.64 -9.22 -0.45
C TYR A 450 -12.66 -8.09 -1.48
N ALA A 451 -12.52 -6.83 -1.03
CA ALA A 451 -12.49 -5.68 -1.92
C ALA A 451 -11.30 -5.74 -2.89
N PHE A 452 -10.13 -6.12 -2.40
CA PHE A 452 -8.91 -6.29 -3.20
C PHE A 452 -9.11 -7.34 -4.29
N LEU A 453 -9.65 -8.52 -3.95
CA LEU A 453 -9.92 -9.57 -4.94
C LEU A 453 -10.97 -9.14 -5.97
N ALA A 454 -12.05 -8.49 -5.53
CA ALA A 454 -13.09 -8.00 -6.43
C ALA A 454 -12.53 -7.01 -7.46
N ILE A 455 -11.68 -6.07 -7.02
CA ILE A 455 -11.05 -5.09 -7.91
C ILE A 455 -10.06 -5.79 -8.87
N ILE A 456 -9.27 -6.77 -8.41
CA ILE A 456 -8.38 -7.56 -9.31
C ILE A 456 -9.19 -8.23 -10.42
N LEU A 457 -10.33 -8.85 -10.08
CA LEU A 457 -11.15 -9.53 -11.07
C LEU A 457 -11.74 -8.54 -12.08
N LEU A 458 -12.26 -7.40 -11.61
CA LEU A 458 -12.78 -6.34 -12.48
C LEU A 458 -11.71 -5.76 -13.40
N THR A 459 -10.50 -5.54 -12.89
CA THR A 459 -9.39 -4.97 -13.68
C THR A 459 -8.86 -5.97 -14.68
N CYS A 460 -8.78 -7.26 -14.33
CA CYS A 460 -8.45 -8.33 -15.27
C CYS A 460 -9.46 -8.41 -16.43
N ILE A 461 -10.77 -8.34 -16.15
CA ILE A 461 -11.80 -8.31 -17.21
C ILE A 461 -11.66 -7.05 -18.07
N TYR A 462 -11.49 -5.88 -17.45
CA TYR A 462 -11.36 -4.63 -18.18
C TYR A 462 -10.14 -4.61 -19.11
N LEU A 463 -8.96 -4.99 -18.59
CA LEU A 463 -7.72 -5.02 -19.37
C LEU A 463 -7.70 -6.18 -20.38
N GLY A 464 -8.39 -7.28 -20.12
CA GLY A 464 -8.60 -8.36 -21.09
C GLY A 464 -9.41 -7.90 -22.30
N CYS A 465 -10.46 -7.08 -22.09
CA CYS A 465 -11.27 -6.52 -23.17
C CYS A 465 -10.60 -5.33 -23.87
N ARG A 466 -9.79 -4.54 -23.15
CA ARG A 466 -9.09 -3.35 -23.69
C ARG A 466 -7.64 -3.32 -23.19
N PRO A 467 -6.73 -4.04 -23.88
CA PRO A 467 -5.34 -4.12 -23.45
C PRO A 467 -4.54 -2.82 -23.65
N ARG A 468 -4.99 -1.91 -24.54
CA ARG A 468 -4.34 -0.61 -24.80
C ARG A 468 -5.35 0.53 -24.81
N ASP A 469 -5.00 1.63 -24.15
CA ASP A 469 -5.74 2.90 -24.25
C ASP A 469 -5.45 3.54 -25.62
N GLN A 470 -6.49 3.76 -26.43
CA GLN A 470 -6.38 4.43 -27.74
C GLN A 470 -6.80 5.90 -27.62
N SER A 471 -5.93 6.81 -28.09
CA SER A 471 -6.15 8.26 -28.06
C SER A 471 -7.16 8.76 -29.10
N ALA A 472 -7.19 8.12 -30.29
CA ALA A 472 -7.81 8.69 -31.49
C ALA A 472 -9.34 8.85 -31.45
N SER A 473 -10.10 7.99 -30.76
CA SER A 473 -11.57 8.14 -30.72
C SER A 473 -12.01 9.25 -29.76
N ASN A 474 -11.18 9.61 -28.79
CA ASN A 474 -11.57 10.52 -27.72
C ASN A 474 -11.36 11.99 -28.11
N SER A 475 -10.34 12.32 -28.92
CA SER A 475 -10.08 13.70 -29.37
C SER A 475 -11.18 14.23 -30.30
N ILE A 476 -11.61 13.41 -31.27
CA ILE A 476 -12.68 13.75 -32.23
C ILE A 476 -14.01 13.97 -31.49
N GLN A 477 -14.37 13.03 -30.60
CA GLN A 477 -15.57 13.17 -29.76
C GLN A 477 -15.52 14.40 -28.84
N LEU A 478 -14.34 14.74 -28.30
CA LEU A 478 -14.17 15.93 -27.47
C LEU A 478 -14.33 17.21 -28.29
N ARG A 479 -13.72 17.26 -29.48
CA ARG A 479 -13.81 18.38 -30.42
C ARG A 479 -15.26 18.63 -30.86
N ASP A 480 -15.97 17.58 -31.25
CA ASP A 480 -17.37 17.69 -31.67
C ASP A 480 -18.28 18.14 -30.52
N LYS A 481 -18.02 17.65 -29.31
CA LYS A 481 -18.72 18.08 -28.10
C LYS A 481 -18.44 19.54 -27.74
N LEU A 482 -17.21 20.03 -27.95
CA LEU A 482 -16.87 21.44 -27.72
C LEU A 482 -17.50 22.34 -28.80
N LYS A 483 -17.46 21.92 -30.07
CA LYS A 483 -18.13 22.61 -31.17
C LYS A 483 -19.65 22.69 -31.00
N SER A 484 -20.28 21.70 -30.36
CA SER A 484 -21.73 21.76 -30.07
C SER A 484 -22.11 22.69 -28.92
N ARG A 485 -21.13 23.22 -28.17
CA ARG A 485 -21.32 24.09 -27.01
C ARG A 485 -21.09 25.58 -27.32
N MET A 486 -20.29 25.86 -28.34
CA MET A 486 -20.21 27.17 -29.01
C MET A 486 -21.38 27.30 -29.97
#